data_AF-A0AAF0C8K5-F1
#
_entry.id   AF-A0AAF0C8K5-F1
#
_cell.length_a   1.000
_cell.length_b   1.000
_cell.length_c   1.000
_cell.angle_alpha   90.00
_cell.angle_beta   90.00
_cell.angle_gamma   90.00
#
_symmetry.space_group_name_H-M   'P 1'
#
loop_
_entity.id
_entity.type
_entity.pdbx_description
1 polymer ?
#
loop_
_entity_poly.entity_id
_entity_poly.type
_entity_poly.pdbx_seq_one_letter_code
_entity_poly.pdbx_strand_id
1 'polypeptide(L)'
;MAACYTSGDFKKYFNENMKELGAPVPTTLFDSYQTAIGTATILVSTLSTLGKGATMGELIGATIGLEKLAVAAAFGAAGYTGIVIGSIAVASGRSLSCGFRISDMFVFTYQNQLQFKGWHSFYTRNPQVLDKTHPFRKSVGMRAKDSPLSFEYT
;
A
#
# COMPACT_ATOMS: atom_id res chain seq x y z
N MET A 1 -4.42 16.76 -25.71
CA MET A 1 -3.89 16.11 -24.48
C MET A 1 -5.07 15.92 -23.54
N ALA A 2 -5.46 14.68 -23.27
CA ALA A 2 -6.56 14.40 -22.35
C ALA A 2 -6.16 14.80 -20.92
N ALA A 3 -7.03 15.51 -20.20
CA ALA A 3 -6.79 15.84 -18.80
C ALA A 3 -6.73 14.53 -17.99
N CYS A 4 -5.57 14.18 -17.48
CA CYS A 4 -5.42 13.00 -16.61
C CYS A 4 -5.96 13.23 -15.20
N TYR A 5 -6.12 14.51 -14.82
CA TYR A 5 -6.66 14.89 -13.52
C TYR A 5 -8.17 15.11 -13.61
N THR A 6 -8.90 14.23 -12.92
CA THR A 6 -10.26 14.54 -12.48
C THR A 6 -10.23 14.57 -10.96
N SER A 7 -10.48 15.76 -10.38
CA SER A 7 -10.57 15.92 -8.92
C SER A 7 -11.64 14.97 -8.37
N GLY A 8 -11.31 14.24 -7.31
CA GLY A 8 -12.20 13.24 -6.68
C GLY A 8 -11.96 11.78 -7.09
N ASP A 9 -11.12 11.50 -8.10
CA ASP A 9 -10.86 10.13 -8.56
C ASP A 9 -9.86 9.33 -7.71
N PHE A 10 -9.27 9.93 -6.66
CA PHE A 10 -8.27 9.24 -5.82
C PHE A 10 -8.79 7.90 -5.30
N LYS A 11 -9.98 7.89 -4.67
CA LYS A 11 -10.61 6.68 -4.14
C LYS A 11 -10.80 5.62 -5.21
N LYS A 12 -11.24 6.03 -6.40
CA LYS A 12 -11.43 5.15 -7.55
C LYS A 12 -10.11 4.51 -7.96
N TYR A 13 -9.06 5.29 -8.16
CA TYR A 13 -7.75 4.78 -8.59
C TYR A 13 -7.07 3.93 -7.52
N PHE A 14 -7.24 4.27 -6.24
CA PHE A 14 -6.75 3.46 -5.14
C PHE A 14 -7.44 2.09 -5.11
N ASN A 15 -8.77 2.07 -5.18
CA ASN A 15 -9.56 0.83 -5.19
C ASN A 15 -9.25 -0.04 -6.40
N GLU A 16 -9.10 0.56 -7.60
CA GLU A 16 -8.67 -0.15 -8.81
C GLU A 16 -7.31 -0.82 -8.59
N ASN A 17 -6.31 -0.09 -8.08
CA ASN A 17 -4.97 -0.62 -7.88
C ASN A 17 -4.95 -1.77 -6.86
N MET A 18 -5.61 -1.59 -5.71
CA MET A 18 -5.70 -2.62 -4.67
C MET A 18 -6.39 -3.89 -5.18
N LYS A 19 -7.49 -3.74 -5.92
CA LYS A 19 -8.23 -4.86 -6.54
C LYS A 19 -7.37 -5.60 -7.56
N GLU A 20 -6.62 -4.88 -8.39
CA GLU A 20 -5.68 -5.48 -9.35
C GLU A 20 -4.53 -6.23 -8.67
N LEU A 21 -4.15 -5.80 -7.46
CA LEU A 21 -3.14 -6.47 -6.64
C LEU A 21 -3.70 -7.64 -5.81
N GLY A 22 -5.01 -7.85 -5.80
CA GLY A 22 -5.66 -8.88 -4.99
C GLY A 22 -5.66 -8.56 -3.49
N ALA A 23 -5.53 -7.28 -3.13
CA ALA A 23 -5.57 -6.82 -1.76
C ALA A 23 -6.96 -6.26 -1.41
N PRO A 24 -7.55 -6.64 -0.27
CA PRO A 24 -8.83 -6.10 0.16
C PRO A 24 -8.69 -4.63 0.54
N VAL A 25 -9.73 -3.84 0.28
CA VAL A 25 -9.82 -2.44 0.70
C VAL A 25 -10.98 -2.28 1.68
N PRO A 26 -10.71 -1.85 2.92
CA PRO A 26 -11.78 -1.45 3.82
C PRO A 26 -12.35 -0.09 3.39
N THR A 27 -13.66 0.07 3.56
CA THR A 27 -14.33 1.34 3.31
C THR A 27 -13.85 2.43 4.28
N THR A 28 -13.91 3.70 3.87
CA THR A 28 -13.63 4.91 4.67
C THR A 28 -12.16 5.22 4.96
N LEU A 29 -11.31 4.23 5.24
CA LEU A 29 -9.89 4.47 5.58
C LEU A 29 -9.09 5.08 4.41
N PHE A 30 -9.48 4.77 3.18
CA PHE A 30 -8.76 5.16 1.97
C PHE A 30 -9.62 6.00 1.01
N ASP A 31 -10.64 6.66 1.53
CA ASP A 31 -11.61 7.42 0.73
C ASP A 31 -11.06 8.76 0.21
N SER A 32 -10.05 9.32 0.86
CA SER A 32 -9.32 10.50 0.39
C SER A 32 -7.82 10.30 0.53
N TYR A 33 -7.05 11.15 -0.15
CA TYR A 33 -5.59 11.14 -0.05
C TYR A 33 -5.13 11.31 1.40
N GLN A 34 -5.74 12.25 2.13
CA GLN A 34 -5.39 12.59 3.50
C GLN A 34 -5.67 11.43 4.47
N THR A 35 -6.84 10.78 4.36
CA THR A 35 -7.16 9.64 5.23
C THR A 35 -6.29 8.43 4.89
N ALA A 36 -5.97 8.23 3.61
CA ALA A 36 -5.08 7.17 3.16
C ALA A 36 -3.65 7.35 3.68
N ILE A 37 -3.09 8.57 3.61
CA ILE A 37 -1.77 8.89 4.17
C ILE A 37 -1.79 8.67 5.69
N GLY A 38 -2.79 9.20 6.40
CA GLY A 38 -2.90 8.99 7.85
C GLY A 38 -2.94 7.52 8.25
N THR A 39 -3.73 6.71 7.53
CA THR A 39 -3.79 5.26 7.74
C THR A 39 -2.43 4.60 7.45
N ALA A 40 -1.75 4.97 6.36
CA ALA A 40 -0.45 4.43 6.02
C ALA A 40 0.63 4.79 7.06
N THR A 41 0.61 6.01 7.61
CA THR A 41 1.52 6.41 8.69
C THR A 41 1.32 5.56 9.93
N ILE A 42 0.07 5.26 10.29
CA ILE A 42 -0.24 4.37 11.42
C ILE A 42 0.32 2.96 11.14
N LEU A 43 0.06 2.40 9.95
CA LEU A 43 0.60 1.09 9.57
C LEU A 43 2.13 1.02 9.66
N VAL A 44 2.83 2.02 9.14
CA VAL A 44 4.30 2.10 9.19
C VAL A 44 4.81 2.19 10.62
N SER A 45 4.15 3.00 11.45
CA SER A 45 4.52 3.20 12.86
C SER A 45 4.34 1.91 13.66
N THR A 46 3.16 1.26 13.55
CA THR A 46 2.88 0.02 14.27
C THR A 46 3.74 -1.14 13.76
N LEU A 47 3.99 -1.23 12.45
CA LEU A 47 4.92 -2.21 11.88
C LEU A 47 6.35 -2.01 12.41
N SER A 48 6.78 -0.76 12.60
CA SER A 48 8.11 -0.46 13.15
C SER A 48 8.24 -0.91 14.61
N THR A 49 7.14 -0.88 15.37
CA THR A 49 7.09 -1.36 16.76
C THR A 49 7.05 -2.89 16.85
N LEU A 50 6.23 -3.55 16.03
CA LEU A 50 6.03 -5.01 16.10
C LEU A 50 7.11 -5.81 15.35
N GLY A 51 7.72 -5.23 14.32
CA GLY A 51 8.82 -5.83 13.57
C GLY A 51 8.40 -6.64 12.35
N LYS A 52 9.39 -7.29 11.72
CA LYS A 52 9.30 -7.83 10.35
C LYS A 52 8.28 -8.95 10.15
N GLY A 53 8.06 -9.79 11.16
CA GLY A 53 7.12 -10.92 11.08
C GLY A 53 5.70 -10.61 11.54
N ALA A 54 5.40 -9.34 11.82
CA ALA A 54 4.08 -8.95 12.26
C ALA A 54 3.01 -9.27 11.19
N THR A 55 1.87 -9.70 11.66
CA THR A 55 0.64 -9.90 10.89
C THR A 55 -0.24 -8.67 10.97
N MET A 56 -1.11 -8.48 10.00
CA MET A 56 -2.12 -7.42 10.08
C MET A 56 -3.03 -7.61 11.31
N GLY A 57 -3.30 -8.84 11.73
CA GLY A 57 -4.02 -9.12 12.99
C GLY A 57 -3.34 -8.52 14.22
N GLU A 58 -2.02 -8.63 14.32
CA GLU A 58 -1.25 -8.02 15.41
C GLU A 58 -1.25 -6.49 15.34
N LEU A 59 -1.14 -5.90 14.14
CA LEU A 59 -1.24 -4.44 13.98
C LEU A 59 -2.61 -3.91 14.41
N ILE A 60 -3.69 -4.63 14.07
CA ILE A 60 -5.05 -4.29 14.48
C ILE A 60 -5.20 -4.38 16.00
N GLY A 61 -4.68 -5.45 16.61
CA GLY A 61 -4.73 -5.60 18.06
C GLY A 61 -3.89 -4.56 18.82
N ALA A 62 -2.80 -4.09 18.20
CA ALA A 62 -1.88 -3.13 18.80
C ALA A 62 -2.28 -1.67 18.56
N THR A 63 -3.32 -1.37 17.78
CA THR A 63 -3.64 0.01 17.39
C THR A 63 -5.13 0.27 17.20
N ILE A 64 -5.61 1.33 17.86
CA ILE A 64 -6.98 1.83 17.70
C ILE A 64 -7.13 2.49 16.31
N GLY A 65 -8.23 2.19 15.62
CA GLY A 65 -8.56 2.76 14.31
C GLY A 65 -8.21 1.87 13.10
N LEU A 66 -7.48 0.77 13.32
CA LEU A 66 -7.22 -0.25 12.30
C LEU A 66 -8.23 -1.40 12.33
N GLU A 67 -9.25 -1.39 13.18
CA GLU A 67 -10.23 -2.48 13.30
C GLU A 67 -10.95 -2.75 11.97
N LYS A 68 -11.14 -1.70 11.16
CA LYS A 68 -11.72 -1.82 9.82
C LYS A 68 -10.85 -2.64 8.86
N LEU A 69 -9.56 -2.82 9.14
CA LEU A 69 -8.64 -3.67 8.40
C LEU A 69 -8.75 -5.16 8.77
N ALA A 70 -9.75 -5.58 9.55
CA ALA A 70 -10.00 -7.00 9.84
C ALA A 70 -10.05 -7.87 8.57
N VAL A 71 -10.53 -7.33 7.45
CA VAL A 71 -10.52 -8.00 6.13
C VAL A 71 -9.12 -8.33 5.61
N ALA A 72 -8.10 -7.62 6.08
CA ALA A 72 -6.70 -7.81 5.76
C ALA A 72 -5.93 -8.57 6.85
N ALA A 73 -6.57 -9.02 7.94
CA ALA A 73 -5.89 -9.62 9.10
C ALA A 73 -5.02 -10.84 8.74
N ALA A 74 -5.39 -11.59 7.70
CA ALA A 74 -4.64 -12.75 7.20
C ALA A 74 -3.37 -12.38 6.40
N PHE A 75 -3.12 -11.10 6.13
CA PHE A 75 -1.94 -10.65 5.40
C PHE A 75 -0.76 -10.40 6.34
N GLY A 76 0.44 -10.62 5.83
CA GLY A 76 1.66 -10.12 6.45
C GLY A 76 1.66 -8.58 6.48
N ALA A 77 2.04 -8.00 7.60
CA ALA A 77 1.92 -6.57 7.82
C ALA A 77 2.81 -5.75 6.89
N ALA A 78 4.06 -6.17 6.68
CA ALA A 78 4.96 -5.52 5.72
C ALA A 78 4.43 -5.61 4.29
N GLY A 79 3.87 -6.76 3.93
CA GLY A 79 3.25 -6.99 2.62
C GLY A 79 2.08 -6.05 2.36
N TYR A 80 1.10 -6.04 3.27
CA TYR A 80 -0.09 -5.20 3.13
C TYR A 80 0.25 -3.71 3.22
N THR A 81 1.13 -3.31 4.15
CA THR A 81 1.60 -1.92 4.27
C THR A 81 2.25 -1.41 2.98
N GLY A 82 3.14 -2.20 2.37
CA GLY A 82 3.77 -1.84 1.10
C GLY A 82 2.78 -1.77 -0.07
N ILE A 83 1.79 -2.67 -0.12
CA ILE A 83 0.71 -2.63 -1.12
C ILE A 83 -0.13 -1.35 -0.97
N VAL A 84 -0.48 -0.98 0.27
CA VAL A 84 -1.25 0.23 0.56
C VAL A 84 -0.47 1.47 0.12
N ILE A 85 0.77 1.65 0.59
CA ILE A 85 1.58 2.83 0.26
C ILE A 85 1.77 2.95 -1.26
N GLY A 86 2.11 1.85 -1.94
CA GLY A 86 2.21 1.83 -3.41
C GLY A 86 0.91 2.18 -4.13
N SER A 87 -0.23 1.74 -3.61
CA SER A 87 -1.54 2.06 -4.17
C SER A 87 -1.93 3.52 -3.96
N ILE A 88 -1.58 4.12 -2.81
CA ILE A 88 -1.74 5.57 -2.60
C ILE A 88 -0.92 6.32 -3.63
N ALA A 89 0.35 5.92 -3.80
CA ALA A 89 1.27 6.61 -4.68
C ALA A 89 0.81 6.55 -6.15
N VAL A 90 0.39 5.37 -6.63
CA VAL A 90 -0.20 5.19 -7.97
C VAL A 90 -1.49 6.01 -8.14
N ALA A 91 -2.37 6.02 -7.13
CA ALA A 91 -3.60 6.80 -7.18
C ALA A 91 -3.30 8.31 -7.26
N SER A 92 -2.39 8.81 -6.44
CA SER A 92 -1.95 10.20 -6.43
C SER A 92 -1.26 10.59 -7.75
N GLY A 93 -0.36 9.76 -8.29
CA GLY A 93 0.30 10.03 -9.57
C GLY A 93 -0.66 9.99 -10.76
N ARG A 94 -1.68 9.12 -10.74
CA ARG A 94 -2.73 9.12 -11.79
C ARG A 94 -3.62 10.35 -11.70
N SER A 95 -4.00 10.74 -10.49
CA SER A 95 -4.73 11.97 -10.28
C SER A 95 -3.89 13.17 -10.72
N LEU A 96 -2.64 13.30 -10.31
CA LEU A 96 -1.89 14.55 -10.47
C LEU A 96 -1.03 14.65 -11.74
N SER A 97 -0.47 13.54 -12.25
CA SER A 97 0.64 13.57 -13.22
C SER A 97 0.60 12.50 -14.32
N CYS A 98 -0.57 11.91 -14.62
CA CYS A 98 -0.75 10.91 -15.70
C CYS A 98 0.05 9.60 -15.55
N GLY A 99 0.67 9.34 -14.40
CA GLY A 99 1.56 8.18 -14.27
C GLY A 99 2.35 8.20 -12.98
N PHE A 100 2.96 7.07 -12.66
CA PHE A 100 3.74 6.88 -11.44
C PHE A 100 4.93 5.95 -11.73
N ARG A 101 6.15 6.43 -11.55
CA ARG A 101 7.39 5.66 -11.71
C ARG A 101 7.96 5.27 -10.35
N ILE A 102 8.89 4.31 -10.36
CA ILE A 102 9.58 3.92 -9.13
C ILE A 102 10.38 5.08 -8.52
N SER A 103 10.95 5.98 -9.33
CA SER A 103 11.62 7.20 -8.83
C SER A 103 10.67 8.10 -8.04
N ASP A 104 9.43 8.23 -8.52
CA ASP A 104 8.39 9.02 -7.86
C ASP A 104 8.01 8.38 -6.52
N MET A 105 8.12 7.05 -6.42
CA MET A 105 7.94 6.32 -5.18
C MET A 105 8.93 6.72 -4.09
N PHE A 106 10.20 6.92 -4.43
CA PHE A 106 11.19 7.37 -3.45
C PHE A 106 10.80 8.74 -2.92
N VAL A 107 10.57 9.70 -3.82
CA VAL A 107 10.19 11.07 -3.44
C VAL A 107 8.92 11.06 -2.59
N PHE A 108 7.89 10.34 -3.03
CA PHE A 108 6.61 10.21 -2.33
C PHE A 108 6.77 9.65 -0.91
N THR A 109 7.54 8.57 -0.77
CA THR A 109 7.74 7.89 0.53
C THR A 109 8.52 8.79 1.50
N TYR A 110 9.51 9.54 1.01
CA TYR A 110 10.24 10.51 1.82
C TYR A 110 9.37 11.70 2.24
N GLN A 111 8.64 12.31 1.30
CA GLN A 111 7.80 13.47 1.57
C GLN A 111 6.69 13.19 2.59
N ASN A 112 6.11 11.98 2.56
CA ASN A 112 5.03 11.58 3.46
C ASN A 112 5.52 10.77 4.68
N GLN A 113 6.83 10.62 4.86
CA GLN A 113 7.43 9.84 5.95
C GLN A 113 6.94 8.38 6.07
N LEU A 114 6.64 7.73 4.92
CA LEU A 114 6.07 6.38 4.87
C LEU A 114 7.13 5.27 4.78
N GLN A 115 8.33 5.54 5.29
CA GLN A 115 9.47 4.63 5.21
C GLN A 115 9.37 3.56 6.30
N PHE A 116 9.02 2.33 5.93
CA PHE A 116 9.15 1.17 6.82
C PHE A 116 10.46 0.43 6.53
N LYS A 117 11.03 -0.27 7.52
CA LYS A 117 12.30 -1.00 7.29
C LYS A 117 12.18 -1.94 6.09
N GLY A 118 13.16 -1.89 5.19
CA GLY A 118 13.19 -2.71 3.97
C GLY A 118 12.26 -2.28 2.83
N TRP A 119 11.58 -1.14 2.91
CA TRP A 119 10.67 -0.64 1.87
C TRP A 119 11.30 -0.59 0.46
N HIS A 120 12.58 -0.20 0.36
CA HIS A 120 13.33 -0.23 -0.90
C HIS A 120 13.32 -1.62 -1.54
N SER A 121 13.73 -2.64 -0.78
CA SER A 121 13.78 -4.02 -1.23
C SER A 121 12.39 -4.56 -1.59
N PHE A 122 11.35 -4.06 -0.91
CA PHE A 122 9.97 -4.43 -1.19
C PHE A 122 9.57 -3.97 -2.59
N TYR A 123 9.77 -2.69 -2.95
CA TYR A 123 9.35 -2.20 -4.27
C TYR A 123 10.25 -2.68 -5.41
N THR A 124 11.54 -2.94 -5.15
CA THR A 124 12.42 -3.58 -6.15
C THR A 124 12.02 -5.02 -6.44
N ARG A 125 11.60 -5.79 -5.42
CA ARG A 125 11.15 -7.19 -5.59
C ARG A 125 9.70 -7.30 -6.05
N ASN A 126 8.91 -6.24 -5.91
CA ASN A 126 7.49 -6.20 -6.25
C ASN A 126 7.14 -4.99 -7.13
N PRO A 127 7.79 -4.80 -8.30
CA PRO A 127 7.54 -3.66 -9.17
C PRO A 127 6.10 -3.59 -9.66
N GLN A 128 5.41 -4.73 -9.73
CA GLN A 128 4.00 -4.86 -10.12
C GLN A 128 3.05 -4.13 -9.16
N VAL A 129 3.48 -3.71 -7.97
CA VAL A 129 2.67 -2.81 -7.12
C VAL A 129 2.46 -1.46 -7.82
N LEU A 130 3.47 -0.98 -8.54
CA LEU A 130 3.48 0.31 -9.24
C LEU A 130 3.15 0.15 -10.73
N ASP A 131 3.76 -0.85 -11.38
CA ASP A 131 3.62 -1.08 -12.82
C ASP A 131 2.31 -1.80 -13.18
N LYS A 132 1.39 -1.06 -13.80
CA LYS A 132 0.06 -1.53 -14.23
C LYS A 132 0.09 -2.53 -15.38
N THR A 133 1.18 -2.55 -16.15
CA THR A 133 1.31 -3.43 -17.31
C THR A 133 1.82 -4.82 -16.93
N HIS A 134 2.25 -5.01 -15.68
CA HIS A 134 2.84 -6.26 -15.23
C HIS A 134 1.80 -7.41 -15.24
N PRO A 135 2.07 -8.55 -15.91
CA PRO A 135 1.07 -9.60 -16.15
C PRO A 135 0.59 -10.30 -14.87
N PHE A 136 1.42 -10.34 -13.81
CA PHE A 136 1.14 -11.05 -12.57
C PHE A 136 0.78 -10.16 -11.36
N ARG A 137 0.10 -9.02 -11.57
CA ARG A 137 -0.23 -8.06 -10.48
C ARG A 137 -0.97 -8.70 -9.29
N LYS A 138 -1.97 -9.56 -9.57
CA LYS A 138 -2.75 -10.25 -8.52
C LYS A 138 -1.92 -11.18 -7.63
N SER A 139 -0.74 -11.61 -8.07
CA SER A 139 0.12 -12.51 -7.30
C SER A 139 0.67 -11.85 -6.03
N VAL A 140 0.75 -10.51 -5.96
CA VAL A 140 1.30 -9.82 -4.78
C VAL A 140 0.39 -10.00 -3.58
N GLY A 141 -0.90 -9.72 -3.71
CA GLY A 141 -1.85 -9.88 -2.62
C GLY A 141 -1.97 -11.34 -2.19
N MET A 142 -1.97 -12.27 -3.14
CA MET A 142 -1.94 -13.72 -2.86
C MET A 142 -0.69 -14.09 -2.05
N ARG A 143 0.51 -13.69 -2.50
CA ARG A 143 1.75 -13.93 -1.75
C ARG A 143 1.73 -13.26 -0.38
N ALA A 144 1.20 -12.04 -0.26
CA ALA A 144 1.16 -11.30 1.00
C ALA A 144 0.25 -11.98 2.03
N LYS A 145 -0.73 -12.75 1.55
CA LYS A 145 -1.61 -13.59 2.36
C LYS A 145 -1.02 -14.98 2.65
N ASP A 146 -0.56 -15.68 1.61
CA ASP A 146 -0.22 -17.11 1.68
C ASP A 146 1.27 -17.36 1.99
N SER A 147 2.12 -16.33 1.85
CA SER A 147 3.55 -16.39 2.11
C SER A 147 4.07 -15.04 2.66
N PRO A 148 3.55 -14.58 3.81
CA PRO A 148 3.86 -13.27 4.36
C PRO A 148 5.36 -13.04 4.61
N LEU A 149 6.09 -14.12 4.95
CA LEU A 149 7.54 -14.13 5.10
C LEU A 149 8.30 -13.69 3.83
N SER A 150 7.70 -13.84 2.65
CA SER A 150 8.32 -13.43 1.38
C SER A 150 8.47 -11.91 1.23
N PHE A 151 7.79 -11.14 2.08
CA PHE A 151 7.88 -9.67 2.15
C PHE A 151 8.71 -9.20 3.33
N GLU A 152 9.23 -10.12 4.13
CA GLU A 152 10.14 -9.77 5.19
C GLU A 152 11.42 -9.16 4.60
N TYR A 153 11.90 -8.18 5.34
CA TYR A 153 13.17 -7.54 5.11
C TYR A 153 14.19 -8.16 6.05
N THR A 154 15.41 -8.36 5.55
CA THR A 154 16.50 -8.93 6.33
C THR A 154 16.89 -8.01 7.47
#